data_AF-A0A3M7L090-F1
#
_entry.id   AF-A0A3M7L090-F1
#
_cell.length_a   1.000
_cell.length_b   1.000
_cell.length_c   1.000
_cell.angle_alpha   90.00
_cell.angle_beta   90.00
_cell.angle_gamma   90.00
#
_symmetry.space_group_name_H-M   'P 1'
#
loop_
_entity.id
_entity.type
_entity.pdbx_description
1 polymer ?
#
loop_
_entity_poly.entity_id
_entity_poly.type
_entity_poly.pdbx_seq_one_letter_code
_entity_poly.pdbx_strand_id
1 'polypeptide(L)'
;VRTRGKAGKGEVSNASPRVEDAVQGSGVSAGPEDVEDSEDEEGSETFYGSLDGSGLRIGIVVARFNELVTRPLLAGARETLSRHWVDVDNDVDVAWVPGSFELPVVAKAMAKSGKYDAVIAIGVVVKGATAHYDAVVGATTSGVLNAAIDTGVPVVFNVLTCDSMDQALDRAGGKVGNKGSEAAATAVEMANLLASMREVGSAAPTWRPRTRAMELRRRIDQVMVWGNTQPILPLRRAIWIVTGGIWLCAAYCVAAVGMLLTIVFAPFALQVLRISLFALDGGITLEPYIKTLSFSVQGGSFLDNPAHPYTIAGNIVWALLFGWPLVLAHLSAALIQALTIVGLSTAILNVKMATYVIWPFGRSLRERALPTTLEELDRLREERAVEKSTQRLYASNV
;
A
#
# COMPACT_ATOMS: atom_id res chain seq x y z
N VAL A 1 54.48 37.43 65.83
CA VAL A 1 55.96 37.62 65.93
C VAL A 1 56.49 38.02 64.54
N ARG A 2 57.58 38.81 64.43
CA ARG A 2 58.26 39.16 63.14
C ARG A 2 59.18 37.98 62.70
N THR A 3 59.82 37.88 61.52
CA THR A 3 60.45 38.84 60.55
C THR A 3 60.53 38.27 59.11
N ARG A 4 60.98 38.95 58.02
CA ARG A 4 60.91 40.35 57.52
C ARG A 4 61.97 40.60 56.39
N GLY A 5 61.76 40.13 55.16
CA GLY A 5 62.54 40.53 53.97
C GLY A 5 61.72 40.33 52.69
N LYS A 6 61.49 41.27 51.74
CA LYS A 6 62.26 42.38 51.11
C LYS A 6 63.43 41.93 50.23
N ALA A 7 63.64 42.47 49.01
CA ALA A 7 62.82 43.36 48.16
C ALA A 7 63.26 43.21 46.67
N GLY A 8 62.39 43.35 45.65
CA GLY A 8 62.09 44.60 44.93
C GLY A 8 62.67 44.57 43.49
N LYS A 9 62.35 45.44 42.52
CA LYS A 9 61.31 46.47 42.37
C LYS A 9 61.21 46.86 40.86
N GLY A 10 60.02 47.11 40.30
CA GLY A 10 59.82 47.64 38.94
C GLY A 10 58.34 47.66 38.52
N GLU A 11 57.87 48.75 37.92
CA GLU A 11 56.45 49.07 37.65
C GLU A 11 56.19 49.37 36.16
N VAL A 12 54.90 49.64 35.84
CA VAL A 12 54.32 50.21 34.59
C VAL A 12 53.99 49.14 33.53
N SER A 13 52.80 49.03 32.90
CA SER A 13 51.47 49.72 32.93
C SER A 13 50.42 48.81 32.25
N ASN A 14 49.09 49.06 32.16
CA ASN A 14 48.03 49.76 32.92
C ASN A 14 46.71 49.54 32.12
N ALA A 15 45.54 49.53 32.76
CA ALA A 15 44.19 49.60 32.16
C ALA A 15 43.72 48.51 31.17
N SER A 16 42.45 48.13 31.32
CA SER A 16 41.61 47.46 30.32
C SER A 16 40.31 48.27 30.17
N PRO A 17 39.76 48.41 28.95
CA PRO A 17 38.39 48.85 28.78
C PRO A 17 37.53 47.92 27.89
N ARG A 18 36.26 48.34 27.75
CA ARG A 18 35.11 47.64 27.17
C ARG A 18 34.86 48.03 25.71
N VAL A 19 34.34 47.07 24.92
CA VAL A 19 33.04 47.08 24.19
C VAL A 19 32.63 48.32 23.34
N GLU A 20 32.09 47.99 22.15
CA GLU A 20 31.16 48.73 21.27
C GLU A 20 31.66 49.76 20.21
N ASP A 21 30.98 49.67 19.06
CA ASP A 21 30.61 50.66 18.04
C ASP A 21 31.61 51.37 17.10
N ALA A 22 31.35 51.13 15.79
CA ALA A 22 31.14 52.13 14.72
C ALA A 22 32.33 52.97 14.18
N VAL A 23 32.32 53.54 12.96
CA VAL A 23 31.57 53.34 11.69
C VAL A 23 32.38 54.05 10.59
N GLN A 24 32.52 53.46 9.39
CA GLN A 24 32.58 54.15 8.07
C GLN A 24 32.95 53.17 6.93
N GLY A 25 32.32 53.15 5.76
CA GLY A 25 31.02 53.76 5.41
C GLY A 25 30.94 54.44 4.04
N SER A 26 30.98 53.69 2.94
CA SER A 26 30.43 54.07 1.63
C SER A 26 30.25 52.82 0.77
N GLY A 27 29.35 52.86 -0.23
CA GLY A 27 29.08 51.73 -1.12
C GLY A 27 28.25 52.13 -2.34
N VAL A 28 28.12 51.23 -3.32
CA VAL A 28 27.26 51.33 -4.51
C VAL A 28 26.75 49.91 -4.85
N SER A 29 25.55 49.83 -5.43
CA SER A 29 24.93 48.59 -5.92
C SER A 29 25.37 48.22 -7.33
N ALA A 30 25.60 46.93 -7.58
CA ALA A 30 25.63 46.33 -8.93
C ALA A 30 24.82 45.01 -8.93
N GLY A 31 24.48 44.52 -10.12
CA GLY A 31 23.77 43.25 -10.32
C GLY A 31 24.71 42.05 -10.36
N PRO A 32 24.25 40.88 -10.84
CA PRO A 32 25.13 39.75 -11.12
C PRO A 32 25.99 40.06 -12.35
N GLU A 33 27.31 40.09 -12.17
CA GLU A 33 28.29 40.12 -13.24
C GLU A 33 29.18 38.88 -13.09
N ASP A 34 28.97 37.94 -14.01
CA ASP A 34 29.90 36.95 -14.57
C ASP A 34 31.12 36.56 -13.70
N VAL A 35 30.97 35.46 -12.94
CA VAL A 35 32.12 34.67 -12.49
C VAL A 35 32.56 33.80 -13.66
N GLU A 36 33.72 34.14 -14.24
CA GLU A 36 34.33 33.37 -15.34
C GLU A 36 34.66 31.93 -14.91
N ASP A 37 34.54 30.97 -15.84
CA ASP A 37 34.82 29.56 -15.57
C ASP A 37 36.28 29.35 -15.14
N SER A 38 36.48 28.82 -13.94
CA SER A 38 37.72 28.19 -13.52
C SER A 38 37.51 26.67 -13.44
N GLU A 39 37.88 25.98 -14.51
CA GLU A 39 38.00 24.52 -14.54
C GLU A 39 39.12 24.03 -13.59
N ASP A 40 39.15 22.72 -13.32
CA ASP A 40 40.14 21.99 -12.48
C ASP A 40 39.99 22.02 -10.93
N GLU A 41 38.80 21.67 -10.40
CA GLU A 41 38.72 20.82 -9.20
C GLU A 41 38.16 19.42 -9.56
N GLU A 42 38.90 18.35 -9.26
CA GLU A 42 38.46 16.97 -9.49
C GLU A 42 37.38 16.51 -8.47
N GLY A 43 36.13 16.95 -8.71
CA GLY A 43 34.92 16.17 -8.40
C GLY A 43 34.59 15.90 -6.93
N SER A 44 34.20 16.94 -6.17
CA SER A 44 33.54 16.75 -4.87
C SER A 44 32.03 16.49 -5.02
N GLU A 45 31.60 15.23 -4.90
CA GLU A 45 30.17 14.89 -4.91
C GLU A 45 29.47 15.33 -3.61
N THR A 46 28.42 16.15 -3.74
CA THR A 46 27.59 16.60 -2.60
C THR A 46 26.29 15.80 -2.53
N PHE A 47 26.06 15.12 -1.41
CA PHE A 47 24.91 14.24 -1.20
C PHE A 47 23.80 14.94 -0.39
N TYR A 48 22.55 14.77 -0.82
CA TYR A 48 21.35 15.23 -0.12
C TYR A 48 20.36 14.08 0.08
N GLY A 49 19.61 14.10 1.17
CA GLY A 49 18.48 13.20 1.38
C GLY A 49 17.22 13.75 0.71
N SER A 50 16.46 12.91 0.01
CA SER A 50 15.12 13.28 -0.46
C SER A 50 14.08 13.05 0.63
N LEU A 51 13.01 13.86 0.61
CA LEU A 51 11.83 13.70 1.48
C LEU A 51 10.71 12.88 0.79
N ASP A 52 11.10 11.93 -0.06
CA ASP A 52 10.19 10.93 -0.64
C ASP A 52 10.43 9.57 0.03
N GLY A 53 9.45 9.09 0.78
CA GLY A 53 9.47 7.81 1.49
C GLY A 53 8.82 6.66 0.72
N SER A 54 8.50 6.84 -0.57
CA SER A 54 7.87 5.82 -1.42
C SER A 54 8.60 4.47 -1.39
N GLY A 55 8.06 3.51 -0.64
CA GLY A 55 8.61 2.16 -0.50
C GLY A 55 9.71 1.99 0.55
N LEU A 56 9.98 2.99 1.39
CA LEU A 56 10.80 2.83 2.59
C LEU A 56 10.03 2.08 3.68
N ARG A 57 10.72 1.20 4.42
CA ARG A 57 10.19 0.60 5.66
C ARG A 57 10.70 1.29 6.90
N ILE A 58 9.79 1.74 7.76
CA ILE A 58 10.13 2.52 8.96
C ILE A 58 9.74 1.73 10.22
N GLY A 59 10.71 1.46 11.10
CA GLY A 59 10.42 0.96 12.44
C GLY A 59 10.16 2.13 13.40
N ILE A 60 9.17 2.02 14.28
CA ILE A 60 8.96 2.99 15.37
C ILE A 60 8.94 2.27 16.70
N VAL A 61 9.81 2.66 17.63
CA VAL A 61 9.81 2.17 19.02
C VAL A 61 9.27 3.27 19.91
N VAL A 62 8.29 2.96 20.77
CA VAL A 62 7.58 3.96 21.58
C VAL A 62 7.54 3.57 23.06
N ALA A 63 8.00 4.45 23.92
CA ALA A 63 7.87 4.29 25.37
C ALA A 63 6.43 4.50 25.83
N ARG A 64 5.94 3.60 26.70
CA ARG A 64 4.61 3.69 27.32
C ARG A 64 4.58 4.64 28.52
N PHE A 65 5.71 4.80 29.22
CA PHE A 65 5.85 5.83 30.22
C PHE A 65 5.65 7.22 29.59
N ASN A 66 4.85 8.08 30.23
CA ASN A 66 4.35 9.34 29.67
C ASN A 66 3.51 9.19 28.38
N GLU A 67 2.65 8.16 28.30
CA GLU A 67 1.72 7.89 27.18
C GLU A 67 0.86 9.10 26.74
N LEU A 68 0.57 10.06 27.63
CA LEU A 68 -0.11 11.33 27.31
C LEU A 68 0.65 12.20 26.28
N VAL A 69 1.97 12.02 26.19
CA VAL A 69 2.86 12.80 25.32
C VAL A 69 3.46 11.91 24.22
N THR A 70 3.81 10.65 24.51
CA THR A 70 4.34 9.73 23.48
C THR A 70 3.29 9.32 22.43
N ARG A 71 1.99 9.31 22.77
CA ARG A 71 0.91 9.06 21.78
C ARG A 71 0.77 10.20 20.75
N PRO A 72 0.67 11.49 21.14
CA PRO A 72 0.72 12.60 20.16
C PRO A 72 2.02 12.66 19.33
N LEU A 73 3.17 12.31 19.90
CA LEU A 73 4.43 12.20 19.13
C LEU A 73 4.33 11.08 18.06
N LEU A 74 3.87 9.88 18.42
CA LEU A 74 3.64 8.78 17.47
C LEU A 74 2.62 9.16 16.38
N ALA A 75 1.54 9.86 16.74
CA ALA A 75 0.52 10.30 15.79
C ALA A 75 1.11 11.29 14.75
N GLY A 76 1.82 12.32 15.23
CA GLY A 76 2.49 13.29 14.35
C GLY A 76 3.60 12.66 13.50
N ALA A 77 4.28 11.63 14.00
CA ALA A 77 5.23 10.84 13.22
C ALA A 77 4.53 10.10 12.07
N ARG A 78 3.46 9.32 12.35
CA ARG A 78 2.69 8.60 11.31
C ARG A 78 2.06 9.55 10.29
N GLU A 79 1.51 10.69 10.72
CA GLU A 79 0.99 11.73 9.81
C GLU A 79 2.07 12.25 8.86
N THR A 80 3.27 12.54 9.37
CA THR A 80 4.39 12.99 8.52
C THR A 80 4.88 11.89 7.57
N LEU A 81 5.03 10.65 8.02
CA LEU A 81 5.41 9.54 7.14
C LEU A 81 4.41 9.36 5.98
N SER A 82 3.10 9.46 6.25
CA SER A 82 2.04 9.42 5.24
C SER A 82 2.14 10.59 4.25
N ARG A 83 2.41 11.82 4.72
CA ARG A 83 2.66 13.00 3.87
C ARG A 83 3.92 12.89 3.01
N HIS A 84 4.87 12.03 3.39
CA HIS A 84 6.06 11.67 2.62
C HIS A 84 5.90 10.32 1.89
N TRP A 85 4.67 9.93 1.53
CA TRP A 85 4.38 8.77 0.66
C TRP A 85 4.79 7.39 1.20
N VAL A 86 5.10 7.27 2.51
CA VAL A 86 5.27 5.97 3.16
C VAL A 86 3.89 5.32 3.36
N ASP A 87 3.74 4.05 2.98
CA ASP A 87 2.56 3.25 3.32
C ASP A 87 2.56 2.95 4.83
N VAL A 88 1.83 3.76 5.59
CA VAL A 88 1.81 3.70 7.06
C VAL A 88 1.14 2.45 7.63
N ASP A 89 0.48 1.63 6.81
CA ASP A 89 -0.25 0.45 7.26
C ASP A 89 0.40 -0.87 6.79
N ASN A 90 1.18 -0.85 5.70
CA ASN A 90 1.94 -2.01 5.22
C ASN A 90 3.45 -1.94 5.51
N ASP A 91 4.05 -0.74 5.57
CA ASP A 91 5.50 -0.53 5.65
C ASP A 91 5.99 0.16 6.95
N VAL A 92 5.09 0.47 7.91
CA VAL A 92 5.44 1.07 9.22
C VAL A 92 5.04 0.18 10.41
N ASP A 93 6.03 -0.48 11.02
CA ASP A 93 5.85 -1.32 12.22
C ASP A 93 6.07 -0.54 13.52
N VAL A 94 5.19 -0.69 14.52
CA VAL A 94 5.27 0.02 15.82
C VAL A 94 5.46 -0.95 16.99
N ALA A 95 6.58 -0.83 17.70
CA ALA A 95 6.93 -1.61 18.88
C ALA A 95 6.82 -0.78 20.17
N TRP A 96 6.01 -1.23 21.14
CA TRP A 96 5.84 -0.54 22.42
C TRP A 96 6.74 -1.13 23.51
N VAL A 97 7.42 -0.27 24.28
CA VAL A 97 8.32 -0.63 25.39
C VAL A 97 7.87 0.04 26.70
N PRO A 98 8.27 -0.46 27.89
CA PRO A 98 7.81 0.08 29.17
C PRO A 98 8.18 1.56 29.37
N GLY A 99 9.46 1.91 29.27
CA GLY A 99 9.97 3.28 29.39
C GLY A 99 11.08 3.61 28.38
N SER A 100 11.58 4.83 28.44
CA SER A 100 12.62 5.32 27.51
C SER A 100 13.91 4.49 27.56
N PHE A 101 14.23 3.91 28.72
CA PHE A 101 15.42 3.11 28.96
C PHE A 101 15.48 1.81 28.12
N GLU A 102 14.32 1.28 27.70
CA GLU A 102 14.24 0.09 26.83
C GLU A 102 14.25 0.42 25.33
N LEU A 103 14.15 1.70 24.94
CA LEU A 103 14.20 2.11 23.52
C LEU A 103 15.47 1.62 22.79
N PRO A 104 16.70 1.72 23.35
CA PRO A 104 17.92 1.30 22.66
C PRO A 104 17.93 -0.16 22.21
N VAL A 105 17.50 -1.09 23.08
CA VAL A 105 17.61 -2.52 22.78
C VAL A 105 16.60 -2.96 21.72
N VAL A 106 15.38 -2.41 21.74
CA VAL A 106 14.37 -2.71 20.72
C VAL A 106 14.68 -1.99 19.41
N ALA A 107 15.14 -0.74 19.44
CA ALA A 107 15.55 -0.03 18.21
C ALA A 107 16.71 -0.74 17.50
N LYS A 108 17.70 -1.21 18.26
CA LYS A 108 18.82 -2.02 17.75
C LYS A 108 18.37 -3.38 17.22
N ALA A 109 17.38 -4.02 17.85
CA ALA A 109 16.79 -5.27 17.36
C ALA A 109 16.00 -5.08 16.05
N MET A 110 15.25 -3.97 15.92
CA MET A 110 14.58 -3.60 14.67
C MET A 110 15.61 -3.33 13.57
N ALA A 111 16.59 -2.45 13.80
CA ALA A 111 17.66 -2.15 12.85
C ALA A 111 18.42 -3.41 12.39
N LYS A 112 18.86 -4.28 13.33
CA LYS A 112 19.55 -5.55 12.99
C LYS A 112 18.68 -6.59 12.29
N SER A 113 17.37 -6.40 12.18
CA SER A 113 16.51 -7.34 11.44
C SER A 113 16.63 -7.22 9.91
N GLY A 114 17.24 -6.14 9.40
CA GLY A 114 17.37 -5.86 7.97
C GLY A 114 16.05 -5.53 7.25
N LYS A 115 14.94 -5.41 7.99
CA LYS A 115 13.59 -5.15 7.46
C LYS A 115 13.24 -3.66 7.28
N TYR A 116 13.98 -2.78 7.95
CA TYR A 116 13.69 -1.34 8.02
C TYR A 116 14.88 -0.54 7.50
N ASP A 117 14.57 0.57 6.85
CA ASP A 117 15.50 1.48 6.21
C ASP A 117 15.80 2.69 7.11
N ALA A 118 14.92 2.96 8.07
CA ALA A 118 15.15 3.79 9.26
C ALA A 118 14.37 3.27 10.48
N VAL A 119 14.78 3.71 11.68
CA VAL A 119 14.05 3.47 12.93
C VAL A 119 13.86 4.80 13.69
N ILE A 120 12.71 5.02 14.33
CA ILE A 120 12.44 6.19 15.17
C ILE A 120 12.25 5.73 16.62
N ALA A 121 12.99 6.33 17.56
CA ALA A 121 12.92 6.00 19.00
C ALA A 121 12.19 7.11 19.77
N ILE A 122 10.89 6.94 20.00
CA ILE A 122 9.99 7.93 20.65
C ILE A 122 9.91 7.68 22.15
N GLY A 123 10.19 8.71 22.95
CA GLY A 123 10.04 8.65 24.41
C GLY A 123 9.91 10.03 25.04
N VAL A 124 9.60 10.07 26.34
CA VAL A 124 9.55 11.33 27.10
C VAL A 124 10.06 11.08 28.51
N VAL A 125 11.07 11.83 28.93
CA VAL A 125 11.61 11.84 30.28
C VAL A 125 11.42 13.25 30.85
N VAL A 126 10.63 13.34 31.93
CA VAL A 126 10.39 14.59 32.67
C VAL A 126 11.19 14.55 33.96
N LYS A 127 11.81 15.67 34.32
CA LYS A 127 12.69 15.77 35.49
C LYS A 127 11.91 15.65 36.80
N GLY A 128 12.47 14.87 37.71
CA GLY A 128 11.96 14.69 39.07
C GLY A 128 12.98 15.13 40.11
N ALA A 129 12.69 14.84 41.39
CA ALA A 129 13.53 15.22 42.53
C ALA A 129 14.84 14.41 42.69
N THR A 130 15.21 13.56 41.73
CA THR A 130 16.39 12.67 41.82
C THR A 130 17.16 12.56 40.51
N ALA A 131 18.43 12.20 40.58
CA ALA A 131 19.33 11.96 39.44
C ALA A 131 18.92 10.78 38.52
N HIS A 132 17.78 10.13 38.77
CA HIS A 132 17.20 9.14 37.87
C HIS A 132 16.93 9.72 36.47
N TYR A 133 16.58 11.02 36.39
CA TYR A 133 16.44 11.74 35.12
C TYR A 133 17.71 11.65 34.28
N ASP A 134 18.85 12.09 34.82
CA ASP A 134 20.12 12.16 34.10
C ASP A 134 20.63 10.75 33.73
N ALA A 135 20.42 9.77 34.61
CA ALA A 135 20.77 8.37 34.36
C ALA A 135 19.96 7.77 33.18
N VAL A 136 18.63 7.99 33.15
CA VAL A 136 17.78 7.49 32.05
C VAL A 136 18.07 8.23 30.75
N VAL A 137 18.23 9.56 30.79
CA VAL A 137 18.55 10.35 29.60
C VAL A 137 19.90 9.94 29.01
N GLY A 138 20.95 9.87 29.83
CA GLY A 138 22.29 9.47 29.36
C GLY A 138 22.29 8.08 28.73
N ALA A 139 21.74 7.08 29.43
CA ALA A 139 21.67 5.71 28.93
C ALA A 139 20.84 5.58 27.64
N THR A 140 19.72 6.30 27.55
CA THR A 140 18.86 6.27 26.35
C THR A 140 19.55 6.92 25.16
N THR A 141 20.14 8.11 25.32
CA THR A 141 20.84 8.85 24.25
C THR A 141 22.03 8.05 23.71
N SER A 142 22.94 7.60 24.59
CA SER A 142 24.09 6.78 24.15
C SER A 142 23.64 5.43 23.57
N GLY A 143 22.59 4.83 24.11
CA GLY A 143 22.05 3.56 23.61
C GLY A 143 21.45 3.67 22.21
N VAL A 144 20.69 4.74 21.92
CA VAL A 144 20.11 4.99 20.59
C VAL A 144 21.20 5.34 19.57
N LEU A 145 22.18 6.17 19.94
CA LEU A 145 23.32 6.47 19.08
C LEU A 145 24.11 5.20 18.71
N ASN A 146 24.40 4.35 19.70
CA ASN A 146 25.06 3.05 19.49
C ASN A 146 24.16 2.02 18.78
N ALA A 147 22.85 2.25 18.66
CA ALA A 147 21.98 1.42 17.84
C ALA A 147 22.10 1.79 16.35
N ALA A 148 22.29 3.07 16.02
CA ALA A 148 22.57 3.51 14.65
C ALA A 148 23.97 3.09 14.19
N ILE A 149 25.01 3.43 14.97
CA ILE A 149 26.41 3.18 14.60
C ILE A 149 26.70 1.68 14.40
N ASP A 150 26.24 0.81 15.32
CA ASP A 150 26.47 -0.65 15.25
C ASP A 150 25.67 -1.37 14.14
N THR A 151 24.86 -0.66 13.35
CA THR A 151 23.96 -1.27 12.36
C THR A 151 24.01 -0.64 10.98
N GLY A 152 24.43 0.62 10.85
CA GLY A 152 24.37 1.36 9.58
C GLY A 152 22.95 1.70 9.12
N VAL A 153 21.96 1.49 9.99
CA VAL A 153 20.56 1.93 9.81
C VAL A 153 20.37 3.21 10.65
N PRO A 154 19.85 4.31 10.09
CA PRO A 154 19.60 5.52 10.86
C PRO A 154 18.55 5.27 11.95
N VAL A 155 18.92 5.50 13.21
CA VAL A 155 17.99 5.46 14.36
C VAL A 155 17.79 6.88 14.88
N VAL A 156 16.65 7.49 14.54
CA VAL A 156 16.33 8.86 14.91
C VAL A 156 15.93 8.95 16.38
N PHE A 157 16.64 9.77 17.13
CA PHE A 157 16.38 10.01 18.56
C PHE A 157 15.21 11.00 18.73
N ASN A 158 14.08 10.51 19.24
CA ASN A 158 12.89 11.31 19.52
C ASN A 158 12.46 11.20 20.99
N VAL A 159 13.43 11.28 21.90
CA VAL A 159 13.16 11.25 23.34
C VAL A 159 13.16 12.68 23.87
N LEU A 160 11.99 13.19 24.24
CA LEU A 160 11.89 14.52 24.86
C LEU A 160 12.52 14.50 26.24
N THR A 161 13.42 15.45 26.48
CA THR A 161 14.09 15.69 27.77
C THR A 161 13.62 17.05 28.28
N CYS A 162 12.85 17.05 29.37
CA CYS A 162 12.12 18.25 29.82
C CYS A 162 12.17 18.41 31.35
N ASP A 163 12.28 19.66 31.82
CA ASP A 163 12.18 20.02 33.23
C ASP A 163 10.73 20.05 33.74
N SER A 164 9.72 20.14 32.85
CA SER A 164 8.28 20.06 33.21
C SER A 164 7.43 19.29 32.20
N MET A 165 6.22 18.89 32.62
CA MET A 165 5.25 18.24 31.73
C MET A 165 4.70 19.20 30.65
N ASP A 166 4.47 20.47 31.01
CA ASP A 166 3.98 21.49 30.05
C ASP A 166 4.97 21.70 28.90
N GLN A 167 6.27 21.69 29.20
CA GLN A 167 7.35 21.79 28.22
C GLN A 167 7.34 20.61 27.22
N ALA A 168 6.93 19.42 27.68
CA ALA A 168 6.81 18.22 26.88
C ALA A 168 5.52 18.21 26.04
N LEU A 169 4.40 18.63 26.61
CA LEU A 169 3.12 18.82 25.91
C LEU A 169 3.25 19.86 24.78
N ASP A 170 3.91 20.99 25.04
CA ASP A 170 4.17 22.02 24.02
C ASP A 170 4.99 21.52 22.82
N ARG A 171 5.74 20.41 22.98
CA ARG A 171 6.57 19.75 21.95
C ARG A 171 5.88 18.58 21.24
N ALA A 172 4.66 18.24 21.64
CA ALA A 172 3.94 17.06 21.16
C ALA A 172 2.65 17.43 20.41
N GLY A 173 2.68 18.53 19.65
CA GLY A 173 1.51 19.12 18.98
C GLY A 173 0.97 20.38 19.67
N GLY A 174 1.63 20.86 20.73
CA GLY A 174 1.33 22.15 21.37
C GLY A 174 2.09 23.32 20.74
N LYS A 175 2.43 24.34 21.55
CA LYS A 175 2.88 25.65 21.06
C LYS A 175 4.15 25.65 20.18
N VAL A 176 5.02 24.65 20.30
CA VAL A 176 6.28 24.56 19.52
C VAL A 176 6.29 23.37 18.55
N GLY A 177 5.10 22.98 18.07
CA GLY A 177 4.92 21.94 17.07
C GLY A 177 4.98 20.53 17.63
N ASN A 178 5.22 19.55 16.74
CA ASN A 178 5.28 18.13 17.10
C ASN A 178 6.64 17.54 16.73
N LYS A 179 7.45 17.23 17.74
CA LYS A 179 8.79 16.66 17.52
C LYS A 179 8.77 15.26 16.93
N GLY A 180 7.67 14.51 17.03
CA GLY A 180 7.50 13.23 16.33
C GLY A 180 7.37 13.43 14.83
N SER A 181 6.70 14.50 14.39
CA SER A 181 6.64 14.89 12.98
C SER A 181 8.01 15.28 12.43
N GLU A 182 8.82 16.03 13.18
CA GLU A 182 10.20 16.36 12.77
C GLU A 182 11.06 15.10 12.64
N ALA A 183 11.02 14.20 13.63
CA ALA A 183 11.79 12.96 13.59
C ALA A 183 11.38 12.01 12.45
N ALA A 184 10.12 12.03 12.02
CA ALA A 184 9.65 11.29 10.86
C ALA A 184 10.22 11.82 9.54
N ALA A 185 10.30 13.15 9.36
CA ALA A 185 10.95 13.74 8.18
C ALA A 185 12.45 13.38 8.16
N THR A 186 13.15 13.55 9.29
CA THR A 186 14.56 13.16 9.42
C THR A 186 14.79 11.66 9.16
N ALA A 187 13.84 10.78 9.49
CA ALA A 187 13.97 9.34 9.23
C ALA A 187 13.94 9.02 7.73
N VAL A 188 13.05 9.66 6.96
CA VAL A 188 12.98 9.52 5.50
C VAL A 188 14.23 10.10 4.85
N GLU A 189 14.62 11.32 5.23
CA GLU A 189 15.78 12.03 4.69
C GLU A 189 17.09 11.23 4.92
N MET A 190 17.31 10.74 6.14
CA MET A 190 18.49 9.94 6.49
C MET A 190 18.51 8.55 5.84
N ALA A 191 17.35 7.92 5.63
CA ALA A 191 17.27 6.65 4.90
C ALA A 191 17.72 6.83 3.45
N ASN A 192 17.24 7.89 2.80
CA ASN A 192 17.55 8.22 1.41
C ASN A 192 18.99 8.71 1.23
N LEU A 193 19.50 9.57 2.12
CA LEU A 193 20.89 10.01 2.12
C LEU A 193 21.86 8.84 2.28
N LEU A 194 21.60 7.94 3.24
CA LEU A 194 22.44 6.75 3.42
C LEU A 194 22.24 5.73 2.29
N ALA A 195 21.14 5.76 1.54
CA ALA A 195 20.98 4.98 0.32
C ALA A 195 21.87 5.51 -0.81
N SER A 196 21.80 6.80 -1.15
CA SER A 196 22.58 7.39 -2.25
C SER A 196 24.10 7.28 -2.02
N MET A 197 24.58 7.52 -0.80
CA MET A 197 25.98 7.32 -0.44
C MET A 197 26.46 5.85 -0.58
N ARG A 198 25.55 4.86 -0.43
CA ARG A 198 25.89 3.44 -0.63
C ARG A 198 25.94 3.03 -2.10
N GLU A 199 25.22 3.71 -2.99
CA GLU A 199 25.24 3.39 -4.42
C GLU A 199 26.58 3.78 -5.07
N VAL A 200 27.14 4.94 -4.71
CA VAL A 200 28.47 5.39 -5.19
C VAL A 200 29.60 4.49 -4.68
N GLY A 201 29.51 4.01 -3.42
CA GLY A 201 30.52 3.14 -2.83
C GLY A 201 30.52 1.67 -3.32
N SER A 202 29.55 1.25 -4.14
CA SER A 202 29.31 -0.18 -4.44
C SER A 202 29.55 -0.54 -5.91
N ALA A 203 30.79 -0.91 -6.22
CA ALA A 203 31.10 -1.61 -7.47
C ALA A 203 30.35 -2.96 -7.52
N ALA A 204 29.29 -3.01 -8.33
CA ALA A 204 28.26 -4.06 -8.41
C ALA A 204 27.24 -4.07 -7.23
N PRO A 205 25.96 -4.47 -7.47
CA PRO A 205 24.87 -4.22 -6.52
C PRO A 205 24.70 -5.30 -5.45
N THR A 206 24.77 -4.91 -4.17
CA THR A 206 24.45 -5.78 -3.02
C THR A 206 22.93 -5.97 -2.82
N TRP A 207 22.33 -6.79 -3.69
CA TRP A 207 21.02 -7.47 -3.54
C TRP A 207 19.90 -6.73 -2.75
N ARG A 208 19.02 -6.02 -3.47
CA ARG A 208 17.59 -5.88 -3.11
C ARG A 208 16.66 -6.01 -4.34
N PRO A 209 16.60 -7.18 -5.01
CA PRO A 209 15.81 -7.34 -6.23
C PRO A 209 14.32 -7.62 -5.95
N ARG A 210 13.48 -6.58 -5.91
CA ARG A 210 12.02 -6.77 -6.07
C ARG A 210 11.33 -5.95 -7.17
N THR A 211 12.04 -4.99 -7.78
CA THR A 211 11.53 -4.09 -8.83
C THR A 211 11.86 -4.53 -10.27
N ARG A 212 12.24 -5.80 -10.51
CA ARG A 212 12.34 -6.33 -11.89
C ARG A 212 11.47 -7.56 -12.18
N ALA A 213 11.27 -8.46 -11.21
CA ALA A 213 10.28 -9.53 -11.34
C ALA A 213 8.84 -8.98 -11.24
N MET A 214 8.59 -8.00 -10.35
CA MET A 214 7.30 -7.31 -10.29
C MET A 214 7.11 -6.31 -11.44
N GLU A 215 8.16 -5.67 -11.95
CA GLU A 215 8.05 -4.78 -13.13
C GLU A 215 7.84 -5.59 -14.43
N LEU A 216 8.57 -6.70 -14.63
CA LEU A 216 8.31 -7.61 -15.75
C LEU A 216 6.93 -8.24 -15.62
N ARG A 217 6.48 -8.59 -14.39
CA ARG A 217 5.11 -9.04 -14.17
C ARG A 217 4.08 -7.93 -14.36
N ARG A 218 4.36 -6.68 -14.00
CA ARG A 218 3.51 -5.50 -14.29
C ARG A 218 3.41 -5.28 -15.80
N ARG A 219 4.48 -5.56 -16.56
CA ARG A 219 4.48 -5.54 -18.03
C ARG A 219 3.75 -6.73 -18.67
N ILE A 220 3.91 -7.95 -18.13
CA ILE A 220 3.18 -9.14 -18.59
C ILE A 220 1.69 -9.04 -18.25
N ASP A 221 1.35 -8.58 -17.05
CA ASP A 221 -0.02 -8.32 -16.62
C ASP A 221 -0.56 -7.06 -17.34
N GLN A 222 0.24 -6.04 -17.71
CA GLN A 222 -0.19 -4.98 -18.64
C GLN A 222 -0.46 -5.54 -20.05
N VAL A 223 0.34 -6.48 -20.55
CA VAL A 223 0.13 -7.13 -21.86
C VAL A 223 -1.09 -8.06 -21.85
N MET A 224 -1.42 -8.72 -20.72
CA MET A 224 -2.60 -9.58 -20.59
C MET A 224 -3.85 -8.89 -20.04
N VAL A 225 -3.74 -7.69 -19.47
CA VAL A 225 -4.86 -6.87 -18.96
C VAL A 225 -5.05 -5.61 -19.81
N TRP A 226 -5.02 -5.79 -21.14
CA TRP A 226 -5.61 -4.81 -22.07
C TRP A 226 -7.13 -4.92 -22.07
N GLY A 227 -7.74 -4.55 -20.94
CA GLY A 227 -9.17 -4.31 -20.84
C GLY A 227 -9.57 -3.10 -21.68
N ASN A 228 -10.43 -3.33 -22.68
CA ASN A 228 -11.32 -2.34 -23.29
C ASN A 228 -10.72 -1.15 -24.09
N THR A 229 -9.41 -1.05 -24.34
CA THR A 229 -8.81 0.11 -25.07
C THR A 229 -8.00 -0.20 -26.34
N GLN A 230 -7.73 -1.46 -26.71
CA GLN A 230 -7.00 -1.73 -27.96
C GLN A 230 -7.88 -1.61 -29.22
N PRO A 231 -7.34 -1.11 -30.36
CA PRO A 231 -8.08 -1.01 -31.62
C PRO A 231 -8.49 -2.35 -32.23
N ILE A 232 -7.94 -3.48 -31.75
CA ILE A 232 -8.34 -4.84 -32.17
C ILE A 232 -9.70 -5.28 -31.59
N LEU A 233 -10.20 -4.62 -30.54
CA LEU A 233 -11.46 -4.98 -29.88
C LEU A 233 -12.71 -4.88 -30.77
N PRO A 234 -12.97 -3.76 -31.50
CA PRO A 234 -14.09 -3.70 -32.44
C PRO A 234 -13.96 -4.74 -33.56
N LEU A 235 -12.73 -5.00 -34.04
CA LEU A 235 -12.46 -6.03 -35.06
C LEU A 235 -12.82 -7.43 -34.52
N ARG A 236 -12.36 -7.79 -33.32
CA ARG A 236 -12.71 -9.07 -32.68
C ARG A 236 -14.21 -9.18 -32.41
N ARG A 237 -14.87 -8.11 -31.98
CA ARG A 237 -16.33 -8.10 -31.76
C ARG A 237 -17.10 -8.32 -33.07
N ALA A 238 -16.68 -7.71 -34.17
CA ALA A 238 -17.23 -7.96 -35.49
C ALA A 238 -17.02 -9.42 -35.94
N ILE A 239 -15.80 -9.95 -35.77
CA ILE A 239 -15.48 -11.37 -36.06
C ILE A 239 -16.39 -12.29 -35.24
N TRP A 240 -16.52 -12.07 -33.93
CA TRP A 240 -17.39 -12.88 -33.06
C TRP A 240 -18.85 -12.85 -33.51
N ILE A 241 -19.42 -11.66 -33.73
CA ILE A 241 -20.83 -11.49 -34.11
C ILE A 241 -21.15 -12.30 -35.37
N VAL A 242 -20.29 -12.25 -36.39
CA VAL A 242 -20.46 -12.97 -37.67
C VAL A 242 -20.27 -14.49 -37.52
N THR A 243 -19.26 -14.93 -36.76
CA THR A 243 -18.85 -16.35 -36.71
C THR A 243 -19.55 -17.19 -35.64
N GLY A 244 -20.15 -16.58 -34.61
CA GLY A 244 -20.81 -17.30 -33.52
C GLY A 244 -21.94 -16.53 -32.83
N GLY A 245 -21.74 -15.24 -32.54
CA GLY A 245 -22.67 -14.45 -31.72
C GLY A 245 -24.09 -14.39 -32.25
N ILE A 246 -24.27 -14.10 -33.55
CA ILE A 246 -25.61 -14.02 -34.16
C ILE A 246 -26.30 -15.40 -34.22
N TRP A 247 -25.54 -16.47 -34.44
CA TRP A 247 -26.05 -17.84 -34.54
C TRP A 247 -26.50 -18.38 -33.19
N LEU A 248 -25.72 -18.14 -32.13
CA LEU A 248 -26.10 -18.49 -30.77
C LEU A 248 -27.33 -17.68 -30.31
N CYS A 249 -27.35 -16.38 -30.56
CA CYS A 249 -28.50 -15.51 -30.29
C CYS A 249 -29.78 -16.04 -30.98
N ALA A 250 -29.71 -16.37 -32.27
CA ALA A 250 -30.83 -16.96 -33.00
C ALA A 250 -31.30 -18.29 -32.37
N ALA A 251 -30.38 -19.19 -32.02
CA ALA A 251 -30.70 -20.47 -31.41
C ALA A 251 -31.39 -20.32 -30.03
N TYR A 252 -30.91 -19.41 -29.18
CA TYR A 252 -31.57 -19.10 -27.91
C TYR A 252 -32.95 -18.46 -28.10
N CYS A 253 -33.12 -17.57 -29.09
CA CYS A 253 -34.43 -16.98 -29.39
C CYS A 253 -35.44 -18.04 -29.85
N VAL A 254 -35.03 -19.03 -30.66
CA VAL A 254 -35.88 -20.17 -31.02
C VAL A 254 -36.25 -21.01 -29.79
N ALA A 255 -35.29 -21.28 -28.90
CA ALA A 255 -35.56 -22.01 -27.65
C ALA A 255 -36.52 -21.24 -26.72
N ALA A 256 -36.38 -19.91 -26.61
CA ALA A 256 -37.27 -19.06 -25.84
C ALA A 256 -38.71 -19.01 -26.42
N VAL A 257 -38.87 -19.03 -27.75
CA VAL A 257 -40.19 -19.16 -28.39
C VAL A 257 -40.80 -20.54 -28.10
N GLY A 258 -40.00 -21.62 -28.16
CA GLY A 258 -40.45 -22.97 -27.76
C GLY A 258 -40.94 -23.04 -26.31
N MET A 259 -40.32 -22.29 -25.40
CA MET A 259 -40.81 -22.12 -24.03
C MET A 259 -42.11 -21.32 -23.93
N LEU A 260 -42.28 -20.24 -24.69
CA LEU A 260 -43.51 -19.45 -24.66
C LEU A 260 -44.72 -20.24 -25.19
N LEU A 261 -44.51 -21.15 -26.14
CA LEU A 261 -45.53 -22.08 -26.62
C LEU A 261 -45.92 -23.14 -25.58
N THR A 262 -45.07 -23.41 -24.60
CA THR A 262 -45.34 -24.38 -23.52
C THR A 262 -45.62 -23.63 -22.21
N ILE A 263 -46.90 -23.48 -21.86
CA ILE A 263 -47.37 -22.67 -20.70
C ILE A 263 -46.58 -22.94 -19.40
N VAL A 264 -46.14 -24.19 -19.18
CA VAL A 264 -45.29 -24.62 -18.05
C VAL A 264 -43.91 -23.92 -18.03
N PHE A 265 -43.29 -23.68 -19.19
CA PHE A 265 -41.93 -23.13 -19.32
C PHE A 265 -41.91 -21.64 -19.67
N ALA A 266 -43.06 -21.03 -19.96
CA ALA A 266 -43.18 -19.59 -20.23
C ALA A 266 -42.48 -18.68 -19.17
N PRO A 267 -42.48 -18.98 -17.86
CA PRO A 267 -41.72 -18.19 -16.87
C PRO A 267 -40.20 -18.18 -17.10
N PHE A 268 -39.64 -19.25 -17.67
CA PHE A 268 -38.21 -19.39 -17.93
C PHE A 268 -37.76 -18.79 -19.27
N ALA A 269 -38.69 -18.51 -20.19
CA ALA A 269 -38.38 -17.92 -21.50
C ALA A 269 -37.62 -16.59 -21.39
N LEU A 270 -37.96 -15.76 -20.39
CA LEU A 270 -37.26 -14.50 -20.10
C LEU A 270 -35.81 -14.72 -19.65
N GLN A 271 -35.51 -15.82 -18.95
CA GLN A 271 -34.14 -16.15 -18.56
C GLN A 271 -33.32 -16.60 -19.78
N VAL A 272 -33.91 -17.41 -20.68
CA VAL A 272 -33.27 -17.83 -21.93
C VAL A 272 -33.02 -16.63 -22.86
N LEU A 273 -33.96 -15.69 -22.96
CA LEU A 273 -33.80 -14.46 -23.75
C LEU A 273 -32.66 -13.57 -23.20
N ARG A 274 -32.48 -13.48 -21.87
CA ARG A 274 -31.33 -12.79 -21.27
C ARG A 274 -30.00 -13.46 -21.64
N ILE A 275 -29.96 -14.80 -21.67
CA ILE A 275 -28.76 -15.55 -22.09
C ILE A 275 -28.50 -15.35 -23.60
N SER A 276 -29.55 -15.21 -24.43
CA SER A 276 -29.44 -14.88 -25.86
C SER A 276 -28.66 -13.59 -26.10
N LEU A 277 -29.06 -12.50 -25.42
CA LEU A 277 -28.41 -11.20 -25.52
C LEU A 277 -26.95 -11.24 -25.04
N PHE A 278 -26.65 -12.04 -24.01
CA PHE A 278 -25.29 -12.24 -23.54
C PHE A 278 -24.41 -13.01 -24.56
N ALA A 279 -24.97 -14.04 -25.20
CA ALA A 279 -24.28 -14.82 -26.22
C ALA A 279 -24.00 -14.01 -27.50
N LEU A 280 -24.86 -13.05 -27.84
CA LEU A 280 -24.64 -12.13 -28.97
C LEU A 280 -23.35 -11.32 -28.80
N ASP A 281 -23.07 -10.80 -27.60
CA ASP A 281 -21.80 -10.12 -27.28
C ASP A 281 -20.63 -11.08 -27.08
N GLY A 282 -20.90 -12.37 -26.89
CA GLY A 282 -19.90 -13.41 -26.61
C GLY A 282 -19.20 -13.23 -25.26
N GLY A 283 -19.76 -12.37 -24.40
CA GLY A 283 -19.09 -11.85 -23.21
C GLY A 283 -17.76 -11.15 -23.49
N ILE A 284 -17.59 -10.54 -24.68
CA ILE A 284 -16.40 -9.73 -24.99
C ILE A 284 -16.27 -8.54 -24.01
N THR A 285 -17.40 -7.97 -23.58
CA THR A 285 -17.47 -7.00 -22.49
C THR A 285 -17.05 -7.56 -21.12
N LEU A 286 -17.20 -8.87 -20.89
CA LEU A 286 -16.84 -9.56 -19.64
C LEU A 286 -15.49 -10.29 -19.66
N GLU A 287 -14.65 -10.10 -20.69
CA GLU A 287 -13.34 -10.75 -20.72
C GLU A 287 -12.43 -10.50 -19.50
N PRO A 288 -12.34 -9.27 -18.93
CA PRO A 288 -11.62 -9.02 -17.68
C PRO A 288 -12.14 -9.87 -16.51
N TYR A 289 -13.39 -10.31 -16.59
CA TYR A 289 -14.16 -11.01 -15.56
C TYR A 289 -14.35 -12.51 -15.85
N ILE A 290 -13.70 -13.09 -16.87
CA ILE A 290 -13.75 -14.54 -17.15
C ILE A 290 -13.30 -15.39 -15.95
N LYS A 291 -12.40 -14.87 -15.11
CA LYS A 291 -11.96 -15.52 -13.86
C LYS A 291 -12.91 -15.32 -12.68
N THR A 292 -13.88 -14.39 -12.77
CA THR A 292 -14.77 -14.00 -11.66
C THR A 292 -16.26 -14.24 -11.92
N LEU A 293 -16.67 -14.60 -13.14
CA LEU A 293 -18.00 -15.16 -13.41
C LEU A 293 -18.31 -16.31 -12.42
N SER A 294 -19.29 -16.09 -11.55
CA SER A 294 -19.71 -17.06 -10.53
C SER A 294 -21.22 -17.22 -10.54
N PHE A 295 -21.68 -18.45 -10.79
CA PHE A 295 -23.10 -18.77 -10.84
C PHE A 295 -23.67 -18.86 -9.42
N SER A 296 -24.37 -17.81 -8.98
CA SER A 296 -25.00 -17.77 -7.66
C SER A 296 -26.44 -18.27 -7.70
N VAL A 297 -26.85 -18.95 -6.63
CA VAL A 297 -28.26 -19.13 -6.28
C VAL A 297 -28.91 -17.76 -6.10
N GLN A 298 -30.11 -17.58 -6.62
CA GLN A 298 -30.84 -16.31 -6.50
C GLN A 298 -31.85 -16.41 -5.34
N GLY A 299 -31.80 -15.45 -4.41
CA GLY A 299 -32.80 -15.30 -3.36
C GLY A 299 -33.90 -14.36 -3.84
N GLY A 300 -35.16 -14.81 -3.82
CA GLY A 300 -36.29 -14.05 -4.35
C GLY A 300 -37.57 -14.88 -4.37
N SER A 301 -37.90 -15.47 -5.51
CA SER A 301 -39.09 -16.30 -5.72
C SER A 301 -38.84 -17.80 -5.51
N PHE A 302 -39.92 -18.59 -5.51
CA PHE A 302 -39.82 -20.05 -5.46
C PHE A 302 -39.16 -20.67 -6.73
N LEU A 303 -39.19 -19.97 -7.86
CA LEU A 303 -38.53 -20.38 -9.12
C LEU A 303 -37.02 -20.14 -9.09
N ASP A 304 -36.57 -19.14 -8.34
CA ASP A 304 -35.14 -18.79 -8.18
C ASP A 304 -34.37 -19.82 -7.34
N ASN A 305 -35.07 -20.65 -6.57
CA ASN A 305 -34.48 -21.71 -5.75
C ASN A 305 -34.15 -22.95 -6.61
N PRO A 306 -32.87 -23.34 -6.76
CA PRO A 306 -32.47 -24.51 -7.57
C PRO A 306 -32.83 -25.84 -6.91
N ALA A 307 -33.13 -25.87 -5.62
CA ALA A 307 -33.62 -27.06 -4.91
C ALA A 307 -35.14 -27.24 -5.03
N HIS A 308 -35.87 -26.29 -5.64
CA HIS A 308 -37.31 -26.39 -5.80
C HIS A 308 -37.66 -27.45 -6.88
N PRO A 309 -38.61 -28.39 -6.64
CA PRO A 309 -38.90 -29.48 -7.57
C PRO A 309 -39.26 -29.03 -9.00
N TYR A 310 -39.97 -27.90 -9.12
CA TYR A 310 -40.31 -27.31 -10.43
C TYR A 310 -39.08 -26.86 -11.22
N THR A 311 -38.08 -26.30 -10.53
CA THR A 311 -36.82 -25.81 -11.10
C THR A 311 -35.91 -26.98 -11.49
N ILE A 312 -35.93 -28.07 -10.71
CA ILE A 312 -35.24 -29.33 -11.04
C ILE A 312 -35.87 -29.99 -12.27
N ALA A 313 -37.19 -30.20 -12.27
CA ALA A 313 -37.92 -30.79 -13.39
C ALA A 313 -37.78 -29.92 -14.67
N GLY A 314 -37.84 -28.59 -14.51
CA GLY A 314 -37.61 -27.63 -15.58
C GLY A 314 -36.22 -27.81 -16.21
N ASN A 315 -35.18 -27.85 -15.38
CA ASN A 315 -33.79 -28.07 -15.82
C ASN A 315 -33.60 -29.41 -16.55
N ILE A 316 -34.25 -30.49 -16.11
CA ILE A 316 -34.19 -31.81 -16.78
C ILE A 316 -34.84 -31.76 -18.17
N VAL A 317 -36.05 -31.21 -18.29
CA VAL A 317 -36.74 -31.11 -19.59
C VAL A 317 -35.99 -30.15 -20.54
N TRP A 318 -35.45 -29.05 -20.01
CA TRP A 318 -34.56 -28.16 -20.77
C TRP A 318 -33.34 -28.90 -21.31
N ALA A 319 -32.59 -29.61 -20.47
CA ALA A 319 -31.37 -30.31 -20.86
C ALA A 319 -31.61 -31.29 -22.03
N LEU A 320 -32.75 -31.98 -22.03
CA LEU A 320 -33.17 -32.93 -23.07
C LEU A 320 -33.64 -32.27 -24.38
N LEU A 321 -34.43 -31.19 -24.30
CA LEU A 321 -35.06 -30.57 -25.49
C LEU A 321 -34.21 -29.50 -26.16
N PHE A 322 -33.52 -28.65 -25.39
CA PHE A 322 -32.87 -27.43 -25.89
C PHE A 322 -31.44 -27.22 -25.35
N GLY A 323 -31.11 -27.78 -24.19
CA GLY A 323 -29.81 -27.61 -23.54
C GLY A 323 -28.67 -28.25 -24.32
N TRP A 324 -28.76 -29.55 -24.66
CA TRP A 324 -27.64 -30.24 -25.33
C TRP A 324 -27.27 -29.70 -26.73
N PRO A 325 -28.20 -29.26 -27.61
CA PRO A 325 -27.81 -28.63 -28.88
C PRO A 325 -27.14 -27.27 -28.66
N LEU A 326 -27.62 -26.47 -27.69
CA LEU A 326 -27.00 -25.20 -27.34
C LEU A 326 -25.60 -25.40 -26.74
N VAL A 327 -25.38 -26.44 -25.91
CA VAL A 327 -24.04 -26.84 -25.44
C VAL A 327 -23.10 -27.12 -26.62
N LEU A 328 -23.52 -27.95 -27.57
CA LEU A 328 -22.72 -28.24 -28.77
C LEU A 328 -22.43 -26.97 -29.59
N ALA A 329 -23.38 -26.05 -29.71
CA ALA A 329 -23.20 -24.78 -30.41
C ALA A 329 -22.18 -23.86 -29.72
N HIS A 330 -22.08 -23.86 -28.38
CA HIS A 330 -21.03 -23.09 -27.68
C HIS A 330 -19.66 -23.77 -27.84
N LEU A 331 -19.60 -25.10 -27.86
CA LEU A 331 -18.35 -25.83 -28.07
C LEU A 331 -17.83 -25.69 -29.52
N SER A 332 -18.71 -25.66 -30.52
CA SER A 332 -18.31 -25.37 -31.92
C SER A 332 -17.91 -23.91 -32.10
N ALA A 333 -18.63 -22.96 -31.51
CA ALA A 333 -18.22 -21.55 -31.50
C ALA A 333 -16.87 -21.34 -30.79
N ALA A 334 -16.62 -22.07 -29.69
CA ALA A 334 -15.32 -22.07 -29.02
C ALA A 334 -14.20 -22.62 -29.90
N LEU A 335 -14.43 -23.72 -30.62
CA LEU A 335 -13.45 -24.28 -31.55
C LEU A 335 -13.12 -23.31 -32.69
N ILE A 336 -14.14 -22.67 -33.28
CA ILE A 336 -13.96 -21.64 -34.32
C ILE A 336 -13.15 -20.46 -33.78
N GLN A 337 -13.41 -19.99 -32.55
CA GLN A 337 -12.66 -18.89 -31.95
C GLN A 337 -11.24 -19.27 -31.47
N ALA A 338 -10.99 -20.53 -31.14
CA ALA A 338 -9.63 -20.99 -30.87
C ALA A 338 -8.73 -20.92 -32.13
N LEU A 339 -9.31 -21.15 -33.31
CA LEU A 339 -8.60 -21.08 -34.59
C LEU A 339 -8.26 -19.65 -35.05
N THR A 340 -8.97 -18.61 -34.57
CA THR A 340 -8.68 -17.22 -34.97
C THR A 340 -7.49 -16.60 -34.24
N ILE A 341 -6.90 -17.30 -33.25
CA ILE A 341 -5.87 -16.84 -32.30
C ILE A 341 -6.36 -15.69 -31.39
N VAL A 342 -6.82 -14.60 -31.99
CA VAL A 342 -7.42 -13.42 -31.36
C VAL A 342 -8.68 -13.76 -30.55
N GLY A 343 -9.39 -14.84 -30.91
CA GLY A 343 -10.58 -15.34 -30.22
C GLY A 343 -10.34 -16.30 -29.05
N LEU A 344 -9.09 -16.66 -28.72
CA LEU A 344 -8.79 -17.70 -27.72
C LEU A 344 -9.39 -17.40 -26.33
N SER A 345 -9.47 -16.13 -25.94
CA SER A 345 -10.16 -15.67 -24.72
C SER A 345 -11.66 -15.94 -24.77
N THR A 346 -12.30 -15.60 -25.88
CA THR A 346 -13.72 -15.82 -26.17
C THR A 346 -14.06 -17.32 -26.26
N ALA A 347 -13.11 -18.15 -26.75
CA ALA A 347 -13.24 -19.61 -26.77
C ALA A 347 -13.30 -20.21 -25.36
N ILE A 348 -12.40 -19.80 -24.46
CA ILE A 348 -12.39 -20.25 -23.05
C ILE A 348 -13.70 -19.86 -22.35
N LEU A 349 -14.25 -18.67 -22.63
CA LEU A 349 -15.55 -18.26 -22.09
C LEU A 349 -16.70 -19.12 -22.63
N ASN A 350 -16.74 -19.43 -23.93
CA ASN A 350 -17.77 -20.29 -24.49
C ASN A 350 -17.76 -21.71 -23.88
N VAL A 351 -16.57 -22.28 -23.62
CA VAL A 351 -16.45 -23.55 -22.87
C VAL A 351 -17.02 -23.45 -21.45
N LYS A 352 -16.78 -22.34 -20.73
CA LYS A 352 -17.42 -22.11 -19.42
C LYS A 352 -18.93 -22.00 -19.54
N MET A 353 -19.44 -21.22 -20.50
CA MET A 353 -20.87 -21.04 -20.72
C MET A 353 -21.57 -22.37 -21.03
N ALA A 354 -20.96 -23.26 -21.82
CA ALA A 354 -21.49 -24.59 -22.07
C ALA A 354 -21.84 -25.37 -20.77
N THR A 355 -21.04 -25.24 -19.70
CA THR A 355 -21.32 -25.89 -18.41
C THR A 355 -22.49 -25.29 -17.62
N TYR A 356 -22.88 -24.05 -17.91
CA TYR A 356 -24.04 -23.37 -17.36
C TYR A 356 -25.31 -23.64 -18.19
N VAL A 357 -25.17 -23.64 -19.52
CA VAL A 357 -26.27 -23.75 -20.49
C VAL A 357 -27.06 -25.05 -20.40
N ILE A 358 -26.45 -26.12 -19.91
CA ILE A 358 -27.15 -27.38 -19.60
C ILE A 358 -28.08 -27.28 -18.38
N TRP A 359 -27.80 -26.41 -17.41
CA TRP A 359 -28.54 -26.28 -16.14
C TRP A 359 -28.78 -24.80 -15.73
N PRO A 360 -29.56 -24.01 -16.50
CA PRO A 360 -29.69 -22.57 -16.28
C PRO A 360 -30.63 -22.16 -15.14
N PHE A 361 -31.72 -22.88 -14.85
CA PHE A 361 -32.76 -22.38 -13.93
C PHE A 361 -32.33 -22.51 -12.47
N GLY A 362 -32.77 -21.56 -11.62
CA GLY A 362 -32.33 -21.46 -10.23
C GLY A 362 -30.88 -20.96 -10.06
N ARG A 363 -30.25 -20.51 -11.15
CA ARG A 363 -28.91 -19.90 -11.16
C ARG A 363 -28.96 -18.56 -11.87
N SER A 364 -28.15 -17.63 -11.39
CA SER A 364 -27.91 -16.33 -12.03
C SER A 364 -26.46 -16.26 -12.50
N LEU A 365 -26.22 -15.72 -13.70
CA LEU A 365 -24.92 -15.10 -13.97
C LEU A 365 -24.82 -13.89 -13.04
N ARG A 366 -23.87 -13.93 -12.11
CA ARG A 366 -23.36 -12.72 -11.48
C ARG A 366 -21.92 -12.53 -11.93
N GLU A 367 -21.65 -11.35 -12.42
CA GLU A 367 -20.33 -10.74 -12.26
C GLU A 367 -20.07 -10.67 -10.75
N ARG A 368 -19.09 -11.44 -10.27
CA ARG A 368 -18.47 -11.10 -8.98
C ARG A 368 -17.67 -9.83 -9.26
N ALA A 369 -18.19 -8.71 -8.77
CA ALA A 369 -17.46 -7.46 -8.71
C ALA A 369 -16.05 -7.73 -8.17
N LEU A 370 -15.04 -7.38 -8.97
CA LEU A 370 -13.72 -7.13 -8.42
C LEU A 370 -13.82 -5.80 -7.68
N PRO A 371 -13.25 -5.69 -6.47
CA PRO A 371 -13.22 -4.42 -5.76
C PRO A 371 -12.57 -3.36 -6.65
N THR A 372 -13.32 -2.30 -6.91
CA THR A 372 -12.98 -1.22 -7.84
C THR A 372 -12.01 -0.21 -7.22
N THR A 373 -11.94 -0.19 -5.89
CA THR A 373 -10.96 0.55 -5.09
C THR A 373 -10.24 -0.39 -4.13
N LEU A 374 -9.10 0.04 -3.58
CA LEU A 374 -8.43 -0.68 -2.49
C LEU A 374 -9.32 -0.75 -1.23
N GLU A 375 -10.03 0.34 -0.94
CA GLU A 375 -11.02 0.45 0.14
C GLU A 375 -12.12 -0.64 0.06
N GLU A 376 -12.62 -0.95 -1.14
CA GLU A 376 -13.56 -2.06 -1.36
C GLU A 376 -12.90 -3.44 -1.19
N LEU A 377 -11.61 -3.58 -1.53
CA LEU A 377 -10.84 -4.82 -1.34
C LEU A 377 -10.56 -5.10 0.14
N ASP A 378 -10.20 -4.06 0.90
CA ASP A 378 -9.87 -4.15 2.31
C ASP A 378 -11.12 -4.31 3.18
N ARG A 379 -12.22 -3.62 2.86
CA ARG A 379 -13.53 -3.93 3.41
C ARG A 379 -13.93 -5.40 3.20
N LEU A 380 -13.71 -5.96 2.00
CA LEU A 380 -13.98 -7.39 1.72
C LEU A 380 -12.99 -8.36 2.40
N ARG A 381 -11.84 -7.87 2.89
CA ARG A 381 -10.91 -8.63 3.76
C ARG A 381 -11.39 -8.58 5.21
N GLU A 382 -11.82 -7.42 5.70
CA GLU A 382 -12.41 -7.21 7.03
C GLU A 382 -13.71 -8.00 7.21
N GLU A 383 -14.66 -7.89 6.30
CA GLU A 383 -15.94 -8.62 6.36
C GLU A 383 -15.71 -10.15 6.44
N ARG A 384 -14.68 -10.67 5.76
CA ARG A 384 -14.25 -12.09 5.86
C ARG A 384 -13.47 -12.41 7.14
N ALA A 385 -12.77 -11.45 7.73
CA ALA A 385 -12.11 -11.63 9.02
C ALA A 385 -13.14 -11.69 10.16
N VAL A 386 -14.16 -10.82 10.09
CA VAL A 386 -15.33 -10.80 10.96
C VAL A 386 -16.16 -12.07 10.78
N GLU A 387 -16.49 -12.48 9.55
CA GLU A 387 -17.22 -13.74 9.32
C GLU A 387 -16.47 -14.94 9.96
N LYS A 388 -15.15 -15.03 9.79
CA LYS A 388 -14.33 -16.08 10.39
C LYS A 388 -14.21 -16.00 11.91
N SER A 389 -14.15 -14.81 12.51
CA SER A 389 -14.13 -14.67 13.97
C SER A 389 -15.50 -14.99 14.57
N THR A 390 -16.58 -14.57 13.93
CA THR A 390 -17.97 -14.90 14.30
C THR A 390 -18.25 -16.40 14.15
N GLN A 391 -17.84 -17.05 13.07
CA GLN A 391 -17.94 -18.52 12.92
C GLN A 391 -17.15 -19.27 14.01
N ARG A 392 -15.96 -18.78 14.39
CA ARG A 392 -15.19 -19.34 15.51
C ARG A 392 -15.88 -19.14 16.87
N LEU A 393 -16.51 -17.98 17.10
CA LEU A 393 -17.28 -17.70 18.31
C LEU A 393 -18.53 -18.58 18.43
N TYR A 394 -19.23 -18.85 17.33
CA TYR A 394 -20.33 -19.83 17.34
C TYR A 394 -19.82 -21.26 17.55
N ALA A 395 -18.71 -21.64 16.91
CA ALA A 395 -18.06 -22.95 17.08
C ALA A 395 -17.24 -23.11 18.39
N SER A 396 -17.33 -22.15 19.31
CA SER A 396 -16.80 -22.25 20.68
C SER A 396 -17.87 -22.07 21.76
N ASN A 397 -19.12 -21.82 21.37
CA ASN A 397 -20.30 -21.72 22.24
C ASN A 397 -21.31 -22.86 21.98
N VAL A 398 -20.87 -23.90 21.25
CA VAL A 398 -21.55 -25.16 20.93
C VAL A 398 -20.54 -26.29 21.08
#